data_AF-A0A1N6DKG5-F1
#
_entry.id   AF-A0A1N6DKG5-F1
#
_cell.length_a   1.000
_cell.length_b   1.000
_cell.length_c   1.000
_cell.angle_alpha   90.00
_cell.angle_beta   90.00
_cell.angle_gamma   90.00
#
_symmetry.space_group_name_H-M   'P 1'
#
loop_
_entity.id
_entity.type
_entity.pdbx_description
1 polymer ?
#
loop_
_entity_poly.entity_id
_entity_poly.type
_entity_poly.pdbx_seq_one_letter_code
_entity_poly.pdbx_strand_id
1 'polypeptide(L)'
;MTSRLDGLGHLPLKVLQSVSTGATLVAMDPIDTREGDWVFTIANSAARDAAGDKRLLTDLTIGGIIDNWDEAWLNLIKNDKGE
;
A
#
# COMPACT_ATOMS: atom_id res chain seq x y z
N MET A 1 -9.32 -2.09 -14.34
CA MET A 1 -8.88 -3.40 -14.88
C MET A 1 -10.13 -4.20 -15.21
N THR A 2 -10.25 -4.72 -16.43
CA THR A 2 -11.51 -5.33 -16.93
C THR A 2 -11.48 -6.86 -17.00
N SER A 3 -10.31 -7.49 -16.90
CA SER A 3 -10.15 -8.95 -16.79
C SER A 3 -9.34 -9.26 -15.52
N ARG A 4 -9.91 -10.07 -14.63
CA ARG A 4 -9.38 -10.40 -13.29
C ARG A 4 -9.81 -11.79 -12.88
N LEU A 5 -9.03 -12.43 -12.00
CA LEU A 5 -9.51 -13.61 -11.28
C LEU A 5 -10.62 -13.19 -10.30
N ASP A 6 -11.68 -13.98 -10.19
CA ASP A 6 -12.85 -13.65 -9.35
C ASP A 6 -12.46 -13.30 -7.91
N GLY A 7 -11.49 -14.02 -7.35
CA GLY A 7 -11.00 -13.79 -5.99
C GLY A 7 -10.28 -12.45 -5.77
N LEU A 8 -9.87 -11.73 -6.82
CA LEU A 8 -9.26 -10.40 -6.69
C LEU A 8 -10.31 -9.31 -6.44
N GLY A 9 -11.59 -9.58 -6.74
CA GLY A 9 -12.68 -8.64 -6.57
C GLY A 9 -12.54 -7.35 -7.38
N HIS A 10 -13.26 -6.32 -6.94
CA HIS A 10 -13.43 -5.06 -7.68
C HIS A 10 -12.84 -3.84 -6.96
N LEU A 11 -12.15 -4.02 -5.84
CA LEU A 11 -11.45 -2.91 -5.21
C LEU A 11 -10.37 -2.34 -6.16
N PRO A 12 -10.15 -1.01 -6.14
CA PRO A 12 -9.08 -0.37 -6.88
C PRO A 12 -7.72 -0.99 -6.55
N LEU A 13 -6.85 -1.05 -7.56
CA LEU A 13 -5.43 -1.30 -7.37
C LEU A 13 -4.69 0.00 -7.69
N LYS A 14 -3.83 0.42 -6.79
CA LYS A 14 -3.04 1.65 -6.91
C LYS A 14 -1.57 1.29 -7.08
N VAL A 15 -0.89 2.01 -7.95
CA VAL A 15 0.57 1.96 -8.04
C VAL A 15 1.13 2.84 -6.93
N LEU A 16 2.03 2.29 -6.13
CA LEU A 16 2.69 2.99 -5.04
C LEU A 16 4.19 3.06 -5.33
N GLN A 17 4.81 4.14 -4.84
CA GLN A 17 6.25 4.31 -4.87
C GLN A 17 6.79 4.18 -3.44
N SER A 18 7.60 3.16 -3.19
CA SER A 18 8.25 3.01 -1.90
C SER A 18 9.28 4.11 -1.72
N VAL A 19 9.09 4.85 -0.64
CA VAL A 19 9.92 5.98 -0.25
C VAL A 19 11.29 5.53 0.23
N SER A 20 11.36 4.36 0.88
CA SER A 20 12.59 3.85 1.48
C SER A 20 13.46 3.06 0.51
N THR A 21 12.86 2.36 -0.46
CA THR A 21 13.58 1.48 -1.40
C THR A 21 13.59 2.01 -2.83
N GLY A 22 12.74 2.97 -3.17
CA GLY A 22 12.51 3.32 -4.57
C GLY A 22 11.78 2.24 -5.37
N ALA A 23 11.25 1.18 -4.73
CA ALA A 23 10.52 0.13 -5.41
C ALA A 23 9.11 0.58 -5.82
N THR A 24 8.71 0.25 -7.05
CA THR A 24 7.31 0.35 -7.49
C THR A 24 6.52 -0.86 -6.97
N LEU A 25 5.42 -0.59 -6.29
CA LEU A 25 4.53 -1.59 -5.69
C LEU A 25 3.11 -1.44 -6.25
N VAL A 26 2.28 -2.46 -6.10
CA VAL A 26 0.84 -2.40 -6.38
C VAL A 26 0.09 -2.87 -5.16
N ALA A 27 -0.81 -2.04 -4.65
CA ALA A 27 -1.63 -2.36 -3.47
C ALA A 27 -3.12 -2.23 -3.78
N MET A 28 -3.93 -3.04 -3.11
CA MET A 28 -5.37 -2.87 -3.07
C MET A 28 -5.74 -1.64 -2.23
N ASP A 29 -6.74 -0.88 -2.67
CA ASP A 29 -7.13 0.37 -2.02
C ASP A 29 -8.62 0.34 -1.61
N PRO A 30 -8.92 0.04 -0.33
CA PRO A 30 -10.25 0.20 0.24
C PRO A 30 -10.50 1.62 0.79
N ILE A 31 -9.52 2.51 0.76
CA ILE A 31 -9.52 3.83 1.43
C ILE A 31 -9.94 4.96 0.49
N ASP A 32 -9.81 4.78 -0.83
CA ASP A 32 -10.04 5.80 -1.86
C ASP A 32 -8.93 6.87 -1.88
N THR A 33 -7.68 6.42 -1.97
CA THR A 33 -6.52 7.31 -2.02
C THR A 33 -6.36 7.99 -3.37
N ARG A 34 -5.76 9.17 -3.36
CA ARG A 34 -5.48 9.99 -4.53
C ARG A 34 -3.99 9.99 -4.84
N GLU A 35 -3.65 10.35 -6.07
CA GLU A 35 -2.26 10.60 -6.43
C GLU A 35 -1.70 11.73 -5.57
N GLY A 36 -0.51 11.51 -4.98
CA GLY A 36 0.12 12.45 -4.05
C GLY A 36 -0.15 12.17 -2.57
N ASP A 37 -1.12 11.31 -2.23
CA ASP A 37 -1.32 10.90 -0.84
C ASP A 37 -0.15 10.05 -0.36
N TRP A 38 0.37 10.37 0.83
CA TRP A 38 1.26 9.49 1.56
C TRP A 38 0.44 8.40 2.25
N VAL A 39 0.87 7.15 2.16
CA VAL A 39 0.11 6.01 2.67
C VAL A 39 1.01 5.03 3.42
N PHE A 40 0.41 4.26 4.32
CA PHE A 40 1.03 3.03 4.82
C PHE A 40 0.28 1.80 4.29
N THR A 41 1.02 0.71 4.12
CA THR A 41 0.48 -0.55 3.59
C THR A 41 0.56 -1.65 4.63
N ILE A 42 -0.43 -2.54 4.62
CA ILE A 42 -0.43 -3.80 5.36
C ILE A 42 -0.14 -4.92 4.37
N ALA A 43 0.87 -5.74 4.69
CA ALA A 43 1.41 -6.76 3.78
C ALA A 43 1.11 -8.19 4.25
N ASN A 44 1.38 -9.15 3.36
CA ASN A 44 1.24 -10.59 3.56
C ASN A 44 -0.20 -11.00 3.92
N SER A 45 -0.37 -11.98 4.80
CA SER A 45 -1.69 -12.52 5.17
C SER A 45 -2.65 -11.47 5.74
N ALA A 46 -2.12 -10.48 6.46
CA ALA A 46 -2.91 -9.40 7.05
C ALA A 46 -3.47 -8.41 6.03
N ALA A 47 -2.96 -8.39 4.79
CA ALA A 47 -3.49 -7.54 3.73
C ALA A 47 -4.97 -7.83 3.45
N ARG A 48 -5.40 -9.09 3.56
CA ARG A 48 -6.80 -9.46 3.32
C ARG A 48 -7.74 -8.97 4.42
N ASP A 49 -7.26 -8.91 5.66
CA ASP A 49 -7.97 -8.27 6.76
C ASP A 49 -8.13 -6.76 6.50
N ALA A 50 -7.03 -6.11 6.10
CA ALA A 50 -7.04 -4.69 5.74
C ALA A 50 -7.96 -4.38 4.55
N ALA A 51 -8.09 -5.31 3.60
CA ALA A 51 -9.00 -5.18 2.46
C ALA A 51 -10.48 -5.35 2.84
N GLY A 52 -10.78 -5.76 4.08
CA GLY A 52 -12.14 -5.95 4.59
C GLY A 52 -12.76 -7.32 4.28
N ASP A 53 -12.06 -8.21 3.57
CA ASP A 53 -12.52 -9.59 3.31
C ASP A 53 -11.33 -10.55 3.14
N LYS A 54 -11.23 -11.53 4.05
CA LYS A 54 -10.17 -12.56 4.07
C LYS A 54 -10.11 -13.45 2.82
N ARG A 55 -11.14 -13.44 1.98
CA ARG A 55 -11.20 -14.22 0.73
C ARG A 55 -10.54 -13.50 -0.45
N LEU A 56 -10.30 -12.18 -0.34
CA LEU A 56 -9.68 -11.41 -1.41
C LEU A 56 -8.24 -11.85 -1.66
N LEU A 57 -7.87 -12.01 -2.93
CA LEU A 57 -6.53 -12.41 -3.35
C LEU A 57 -5.61 -11.20 -3.42
N THR A 58 -5.15 -10.76 -2.24
CA THR A 58 -4.17 -9.69 -2.08
C THR A 58 -3.14 -10.04 -1.01
N ASP A 59 -1.91 -9.60 -1.22
CA ASP A 59 -0.79 -9.64 -0.27
C ASP A 59 -0.30 -8.23 0.11
N LEU A 60 -0.90 -7.16 -0.44
CA LEU A 60 -0.59 -5.78 -0.10
C LEU A 60 -1.84 -4.90 -0.22
N THR A 61 -2.18 -4.20 0.86
CA THR A 61 -3.36 -3.33 0.92
C THR A 61 -3.02 -2.01 1.61
N ILE A 62 -3.54 -0.90 1.09
CA ILE A 62 -3.44 0.41 1.74
C ILE A 62 -4.26 0.37 3.03
N GLY A 63 -3.62 0.67 4.15
CA GLY A 63 -4.27 0.71 5.46
C GLY A 63 -4.81 2.09 5.83
N GLY A 64 -4.27 3.15 5.23
CA GLY A 64 -4.69 4.52 5.49
C GLY A 64 -3.78 5.56 4.86
N ILE A 65 -4.26 6.80 4.87
CA ILE A 65 -3.52 8.01 4.46
C ILE A 65 -2.74 8.53 5.67
N ILE A 66 -1.56 9.07 5.43
CA ILE A 66 -0.71 9.71 6.42
C ILE A 66 -0.86 11.23 6.26
N ASP A 67 -1.57 11.86 7.19
CA ASP A 67 -1.88 13.29 7.11
C ASP A 67 -0.66 14.20 7.31
N ASN A 68 0.25 13.81 8.20
CA ASN A 68 1.39 14.62 8.63
C ASN A 68 2.72 13.92 8.32
N TRP A 69 2.97 13.66 7.03
CA TRP A 69 4.29 13.18 6.59
C TRP A 69 5.32 14.31 6.71
N ASP A 70 6.40 14.06 7.44
CA ASP A 70 7.51 15.01 7.60
C ASP A 70 8.77 14.42 6.94
N GLU A 71 9.33 15.18 5.99
CA GLU A 71 10.46 14.75 5.18
C GLU A 71 11.74 14.55 6.01
N ALA A 72 11.84 15.12 7.21
CA ALA A 72 12.93 14.81 8.13
C ALA A 72 12.98 13.32 8.51
N TRP A 73 11.84 12.63 8.47
CA TRP A 73 11.73 11.20 8.77
C TRP A 73 12.32 10.33 7.66
N LEU A 74 12.47 10.85 6.44
CA LEU A 74 13.21 10.17 5.38
C LEU A 74 14.64 9.86 5.78
N ASN A 75 15.30 10.78 6.49
CA ASN A 75 16.68 10.61 6.89
C ASN A 75 16.80 9.49 7.93
N LEU A 76 15.80 9.36 8.83
CA LEU A 76 15.73 8.23 9.77
C LEU A 76 15.54 6.90 9.03
N ILE A 77 14.61 6.86 8.06
CA ILE A 77 14.32 5.65 7.28
C ILE A 77 15.52 5.18 6.46
N LYS A 78 16.32 6.12 5.92
CA LYS A 78 17.54 5.80 5.16
C LYS A 78 18.66 5.31 6.07
N ASN A 79 18.82 5.91 7.24
CA ASN A 79 19.88 5.54 8.19
C ASN A 79 19.69 4.16 8.81
N ASP A 80 18.44 3.68 8.93
CA ASP A 80 18.12 2.35 9.47
C ASP A 80 18.48 1.21 8.50
N LYS A 81 18.89 1.53 7.26
CA LYS A 81 19.31 0.53 6.25
C LYS A 81 20.80 0.18 6.28
N GLY A 82 21.58 0.74 7.20
CA GLY A 82 22.96 0.31 7.43
C GLY A 82 23.86 0.38 6.20
N GLU A 83 23.78 1.48 5.44
CA GLU A 83 24.87 1.93 4.56
C GLU A 83 25.69 3.02 5.25
#